data_AF-G5S333-F1
#
_entry.id   AF-G5S333-F1
#
_cell.length_a   1.000
_cell.length_b   1.000
_cell.length_c   1.000
_cell.angle_alpha   90.00
_cell.angle_beta   90.00
_cell.angle_gamma   90.00
#
_symmetry.space_group_name_H-M   'P 1'
#
loop_
_entity.id
_entity.type
_entity.pdbx_description
1 polymer ?
#
loop_
_entity_poly.entity_id
_entity_poly.type
_entity_poly.pdbx_seq_one_letter_code
_entity_poly.pdbx_strand_id
1 'polypeptide(L)' 'ESGRRCLYLIDDFASELDDARRGLLASRLKATQSQVFVSAISAEHVIDMSDENSKMFTVEKGKITD' A
#
# COMPACT_ATOMS: atom_id res chain seq x y z
N GLU A 1 2.31 -12.31 -21.88
CA GLU A 1 2.47 -11.66 -20.56
C GLU A 1 3.80 -12.08 -19.97
N SER A 2 4.61 -11.13 -19.49
CA SER A 2 5.83 -11.48 -18.74
C SER A 2 5.38 -12.00 -17.38
N GLY A 3 5.48 -13.30 -17.12
CA GLY A 3 5.02 -13.97 -15.89
C GLY A 3 5.75 -13.56 -14.60
N ARG A 4 6.31 -12.34 -14.52
CA ARG A 4 6.88 -11.78 -13.30
C ARG A 4 5.76 -11.26 -12.42
N ARG A 5 5.56 -11.93 -11.28
CA ARG A 5 4.84 -11.34 -10.16
C ARG A 5 5.71 -10.21 -9.61
N CYS A 6 5.32 -8.97 -9.86
CA CYS A 6 6.00 -7.82 -9.31
C CYS A 6 5.56 -7.61 -7.86
N LEU A 7 6.52 -7.28 -7.00
CA LEU A 7 6.28 -6.82 -5.64
C LEU A 7 6.60 -5.33 -5.60
N TYR A 8 5.63 -4.51 -5.23
CA TYR A 8 5.80 -3.08 -5.03
C TYR A 8 5.91 -2.79 -3.54
N LEU A 9 7.00 -2.16 -3.11
CA LEU A 9 7.14 -1.60 -1.77
C LEU A 9 7.09 -0.09 -1.87
N ILE A 10 6.11 0.51 -1.20
CA ILE A 10 5.91 1.95 -1.18
C ILE A 10 6.18 2.40 0.25
N ASP A 11 7.26 3.13 0.42
CA ASP A 11 7.62 3.70 1.71
C ASP A 11 6.96 5.06 1.90
N ASP A 12 6.46 5.33 3.11
CA ASP A 12 5.83 6.58 3.53
C ASP A 12 4.84 7.17 2.50
N PHE A 13 3.82 6.38 2.15
CA PHE A 13 2.82 6.69 1.13
C PHE A 13 2.12 8.05 1.33
N ALA A 14 2.14 8.56 2.55
CA ALA A 14 1.51 9.80 2.92
C ALA A 14 2.33 11.06 2.59
N SER A 15 3.65 11.00 2.71
CA SER A 15 4.47 12.22 2.63
C SER A 15 4.71 12.69 1.20
N GLU A 16 4.58 11.82 0.21
CA GLU A 16 4.93 12.11 -1.19
C GLU A 16 3.75 12.53 -2.08
N LEU A 17 2.50 12.28 -1.67
CA LEU A 17 1.33 12.42 -2.55
C LEU A 17 0.14 13.10 -1.86
N ASP A 18 -0.51 14.01 -2.58
CA ASP A 18 -1.83 14.56 -2.24
C ASP A 18 -2.94 13.49 -2.38
N ASP A 19 -4.09 13.69 -1.74
CA ASP A 19 -5.17 12.70 -1.67
C ASP A 19 -5.67 12.26 -3.06
N ALA A 20 -5.70 13.18 -4.03
CA ALA A 20 -6.11 12.88 -5.40
C ALA A 20 -5.11 11.96 -6.12
N ARG A 21 -3.81 12.19 -5.96
CA ARG A 21 -2.75 11.37 -6.56
C ARG A 21 -2.64 10.00 -5.87
N ARG A 22 -2.90 9.92 -4.56
CA ARG A 22 -2.95 8.63 -3.82
C ARG A 22 -3.99 7.70 -4.41
N GLY A 23 -5.21 8.19 -4.65
CA GLY A 23 -6.28 7.41 -5.28
C GLY A 23 -5.93 6.94 -6.69
N LEU A 24 -5.29 7.80 -7.50
CA LEU A 24 -4.85 7.43 -8.86
C LEU A 24 -3.77 6.35 -8.82
N LEU A 25 -2.79 6.48 -7.93
CA LEU A 25 -1.71 5.50 -7.77
C LEU A 25 -2.26 4.15 -7.28
N ALA A 26 -3.16 4.16 -6.30
CA ALA A 26 -3.83 2.97 -5.79
C ALA A 26 -4.59 2.22 -6.90
N SER A 27 -5.37 2.95 -7.72
CA SER A 27 -6.10 2.38 -8.85
C SER A 27 -5.16 1.73 -9.88
N ARG A 28 -4.05 2.39 -10.21
CA ARG A 28 -3.06 1.86 -11.16
C ARG A 28 -2.38 0.61 -10.63
N LEU A 29 -1.98 0.60 -9.36
CA LEU A 29 -1.34 -0.55 -8.71
C LEU A 29 -2.29 -1.75 -8.63
N LYS A 30 -3.54 -1.54 -8.22
CA LYS A 30 -4.57 -2.59 -8.20
C LYS A 30 -4.79 -3.19 -9.61
N ALA A 31 -4.77 -2.37 -10.66
CA ALA A 31 -4.89 -2.84 -12.05
C ALA A 31 -3.71 -3.71 -12.53
N THR A 32 -2.54 -3.63 -11.89
CA THR A 32 -1.38 -4.49 -12.23
C THR A 32 -1.48 -5.91 -11.69
N GLN A 33 -2.51 -6.24 -10.89
CA GLN A 33 -2.68 -7.54 -10.22
C GLN A 33 -1.41 -8.05 -9.50
N SER A 34 -0.60 -7.11 -9.00
CA SER A 34 0.68 -7.37 -8.35
C SER A 34 0.55 -7.23 -6.83
N GLN A 35 1.49 -7.80 -6.09
CA GLN A 35 1.50 -7.66 -4.63
C GLN A 35 2.07 -6.29 -4.26
N VAL A 36 1.38 -5.56 -3.38
CA VAL A 36 1.75 -4.21 -2.97
C VAL A 36 1.86 -4.17 -1.44
N PHE A 37 3.00 -3.68 -0.94
CA PHE A 37 3.21 -3.34 0.45
C PHE A 37 3.32 -1.84 0.59
N VAL A 38 2.56 -1.27 1.51
CA VAL A 38 2.51 0.18 1.75
C VAL A 38 2.83 0.43 3.21
N SER A 39 3.83 1.27 3.48
CA SER A 39 4.10 1.78 4.83
C SER A 39 3.51 3.19 4.97
N ALA A 40 2.98 3.49 6.15
CA ALA A 40 2.53 4.82 6.51
C ALA A 40 2.57 5.02 8.02
N ILE A 41 2.65 6.28 8.44
CA ILE A 41 2.63 6.68 9.86
C ILE A 41 1.23 6.50 10.47
N SER A 42 0.17 6.74 9.68
CA SER A 42 -1.22 6.65 10.12
C SER A 42 -2.01 5.68 9.24
N ALA A 43 -2.91 4.88 9.85
CA ALA A 43 -3.79 3.97 9.13
C ALA A 43 -4.71 4.69 8.14
N GLU A 44 -5.12 5.93 8.46
CA GLU A 44 -5.94 6.77 7.59
C GLU A 44 -5.30 7.03 6.22
N HIS A 45 -3.96 7.03 6.15
CA HIS A 45 -3.23 7.25 4.91
C HIS A 45 -3.25 6.04 3.97
N VAL A 46 -3.57 4.84 4.48
CA VAL A 46 -3.57 3.58 3.70
C VAL A 46 -4.97 3.00 3.51
N ILE A 47 -6.01 3.68 3.99
CA ILE A 47 -7.42 3.25 3.82
C ILE A 47 -7.78 3.14 2.34
N ASP A 48 -7.38 4.10 1.50
CA ASP A 48 -7.70 4.09 0.06
C ASP A 48 -7.05 2.92 -0.71
N MET A 49 -5.94 2.41 -0.15
CA MET A 49 -5.21 1.26 -0.68
C MET A 49 -5.83 -0.06 -0.24
N SER A 50 -6.51 -0.09 0.91
CA SER A 50 -7.09 -1.30 1.46
C SER A 50 -8.28 -1.78 0.62
N ASP A 51 -8.40 -3.09 0.50
CA ASP A 51 -9.53 -3.80 -0.06
C ASP A 51 -9.92 -4.97 0.85
N GLU A 52 -10.97 -5.69 0.50
CA GLU A 52 -11.47 -6.85 1.24
C GLU A 52 -10.46 -8.01 1.38
N ASN A 53 -9.38 -8.03 0.58
CA ASN A 53 -8.30 -9.02 0.67
C ASN A 53 -7.02 -8.47 1.32
N SER A 54 -7.03 -7.21 1.72
CA SER A 54 -5.87 -6.53 2.29
C SER A 54 -5.64 -6.96 3.73
N LYS A 55 -4.38 -7.15 4.10
CA LYS A 55 -3.97 -7.37 5.48
C LYS A 55 -3.27 -6.13 5.99
N MET A 56 -3.76 -5.60 7.10
CA MET A 56 -3.09 -4.55 7.84
C MET A 56 -2.30 -5.21 8.98
N PHE A 57 -1.11 -4.71 9.23
CA PHE A 57 -0.33 -5.05 10.41
C PHE A 57 0.34 -3.77 10.91
N THR A 58 0.54 -3.70 12.21
CA THR A 58 1.23 -2.58 12.86
C THR A 58 2.63 -3.01 13.26
N VAL A 59 3.59 -2.10 13.14
CA VAL A 59 4.97 -2.31 13.62
C VAL A 59 5.26 -1.35 14.74
N GLU A 60 5.47 -1.87 15.95
CA GLU A 60 5.89 -1.07 17.11
C GLU A 60 7.26 -1.57 17.62
N LYS A 61 8.27 -0.69 17.57
CA LYS A 61 9.64 -1.00 18.07
C LYS A 61 10.22 -2.31 17.50
N GLY A 62 9.96 -2.57 16.21
CA GLY A 62 10.43 -3.78 15.52
C GLY A 62 9.60 -5.04 15.78
N LYS A 63 8.48 -4.94 16.51
CA LYS A 63 7.51 -6.04 16.67
C LYS A 63 6.33 -5.83 15.73
N ILE A 64 5.97 -6.88 15.00
CA ILE A 64 4.81 -6.90 14.10
C ILE A 64 3.63 -7.50 14.88
N THR A 65 2.50 -6.80 14.84
CA THR A 65 1.21 -7.24 15.39
C THR A 65 0.12 -7.05 14.35
N ASP A 66 -0.85 -7.98 14.31
CA ASP A 66 -2.02 -7.89 13.43
C ASP A 66 -3.05 -6.88 13.98
#